data_AF-A0A6I2A962-F1
#
_entry.id   AF-A0A6I2A962-F1
#
_cell.length_a   1.000
_cell.length_b   1.000
_cell.length_c   1.000
_cell.angle_alpha   90.00
_cell.angle_beta   90.00
_cell.angle_gamma   90.00
#
_symmetry.space_group_name_H-M   'P 1'
#
loop_
_entity.id
_entity.type
_entity.pdbx_description
1 polymer ?
#
loop_
_entity_poly.entity_id
_entity_poly.type
_entity_poly.pdbx_seq_one_letter_code
_entity_poly.pdbx_strand_id
1 'polypeptide(L)' 'MAEMTRRERILKASHRERADKLPFLHNWRHMQIGWAERECRNRGMGISWARPSYVTRIHDVDITEQWLKKNGQTVYHR' A
#
# COMPACT_ATOMS: atom_id res chain seq x y z
N MET A 1 23.01 0.32 -6.69
CA MET A 1 21.93 -0.22 -5.81
C MET A 1 20.95 -0.92 -6.73
N ALA A 2 20.54 -2.15 -6.42
CA ALA A 2 19.45 -2.79 -7.17
C ALA A 2 18.20 -1.88 -7.13
N GLU A 3 17.47 -1.78 -8.24
CA GLU A 3 16.31 -0.91 -8.31
C GLU A 3 15.23 -1.42 -7.34
N MET A 4 14.82 -0.56 -6.40
CA MET A 4 13.79 -0.93 -5.43
C MET A 4 12.42 -0.96 -6.12
N THR A 5 11.53 -1.83 -5.65
CA THR A 5 10.11 -1.72 -6.01
C THR A 5 9.52 -0.43 -5.44
N ARG A 6 8.38 0.02 -5.96
CA ARG A 6 7.66 1.20 -5.44
C ARG A 6 7.32 1.05 -3.96
N ARG A 7 6.90 -0.16 -3.56
CA ARG A 7 6.55 -0.50 -2.17
C ARG A 7 7.75 -0.47 -1.23
N GLU A 8 8.86 -1.12 -1.60
CA GLU A 8 10.07 -1.11 -0.76
C GLU A 8 10.57 0.32 -0.53
N ARG A 9 10.56 1.13 -1.59
CA ARG A 9 11.01 2.52 -1.53
C ARG A 9 10.19 3.35 -0.53
N ILE A 10 8.86 3.25 -0.57
CA ILE A 10 8.02 4.04 0.34
C ILE A 10 8.16 3.57 1.79
N LEU A 11 8.33 2.27 2.03
CA LEU A 11 8.55 1.73 3.36
C LEU A 11 9.88 2.23 3.93
N LYS A 12 10.97 2.10 3.17
CA LYS A 12 12.28 2.60 3.60
C LYS A 12 12.27 4.10 3.90
N ALA A 13 11.72 4.91 2.99
CA ALA A 13 11.60 6.34 3.22
C ALA A 13 10.78 6.68 4.48
N SER A 14 9.69 5.94 4.75
CA SER A 14 8.87 6.11 5.95
C SER A 14 9.60 5.70 7.23
N HIS A 15 10.52 4.73 7.16
CA HIS A 15 11.37 4.30 8.27
C HIS A 15 12.66 5.13 8.41
N ARG A 16 12.80 6.25 7.68
CA ARG A 16 14.01 7.09 7.64
C ARG A 16 15.26 6.35 7.16
N GLU A 17 15.07 5.30 6.38
CA GLU A 17 16.13 4.56 5.73
C GLU A 17 16.45 5.14 4.35
N ARG A 18 17.63 4.83 3.83
CA ARG A 18 18.07 5.27 2.50
C ARG A 18 17.32 4.50 1.40
N ALA A 19 16.49 5.23 0.67
CA ALA A 19 15.88 4.79 -0.58
C ALA A 19 16.82 5.00 -1.79
N ASP A 20 16.55 4.28 -2.88
CA ASP A 20 17.27 4.44 -4.15
C ASP A 20 16.88 5.73 -4.91
N LYS A 21 15.64 6.20 -4.75
CA LYS A 21 15.09 7.47 -5.28
C LYS A 21 13.92 7.95 -4.41
N LEU A 22 13.40 9.14 -4.69
CA LEU A 22 12.21 9.66 -4.00
C LEU A 22 10.99 8.76 -4.30
N PRO A 23 10.22 8.33 -3.27
CA PRO A 23 9.00 7.57 -3.49
C PRO A 23 7.94 8.42 -4.16
N PHE A 24 7.17 7.80 -5.07
CA PHE A 24 5.98 8.43 -5.61
C PHE A 24 4.86 8.42 -4.56
N LEU A 25 4.26 9.59 -4.34
CA LEU A 25 3.15 9.81 -3.43
C LEU A 25 2.10 10.68 -4.14
N HIS A 26 0.83 10.27 -4.09
CA HIS A 26 -0.30 11.08 -4.55
C HIS A 26 -1.25 11.41 -3.41
N ASN A 27 -1.91 12.56 -3.47
CA ASN A 27 -2.92 12.92 -2.49
C ASN A 27 -4.29 12.34 -2.89
N TRP A 28 -4.96 11.68 -1.95
CA TRP A 28 -6.27 11.05 -2.17
C TRP A 28 -7.33 12.00 -2.75
N ARG A 29 -7.28 13.29 -2.42
CA ARG A 29 -8.27 14.28 -2.89
C ARG A 29 -8.19 14.55 -4.39
N HIS A 30 -7.10 14.13 -5.04
CA HIS A 30 -6.82 14.40 -6.45
C HIS A 30 -6.95 13.14 -7.30
N MET A 31 -7.69 12.14 -6.84
CA MET A 31 -7.95 10.91 -7.59
C MET A 31 -9.36 10.38 -7.34
N GLN A 32 -9.81 9.52 -8.25
CA GLN A 32 -11.05 8.78 -8.07
C GLN A 32 -10.88 7.75 -6.94
N ILE A 33 -11.71 7.88 -5.90
CA ILE A 33 -11.74 6.94 -4.75
C ILE A 33 -12.29 5.59 -5.23
N GLY A 34 -11.79 4.49 -4.67
CA GLY A 34 -12.17 3.15 -5.10
C GLY A 34 -11.23 2.61 -6.18
N TRP A 35 -11.54 2.80 -7.47
CA TRP A 35 -10.80 2.10 -8.54
C TRP A 35 -9.35 2.58 -8.68
N ALA A 36 -9.11 3.88 -8.80
CA ALA A 36 -7.77 4.42 -9.03
C ALA A 36 -6.91 4.30 -7.76
N GLU A 37 -7.55 4.47 -6.60
CA GLU A 37 -6.93 4.18 -5.30
C GLU A 37 -6.45 2.72 -5.22
N ARG A 38 -7.32 1.76 -5.54
CA ARG A 38 -6.99 0.32 -5.51
C ARG A 38 -5.86 0.00 -6.47
N GLU A 39 -5.91 0.53 -7.69
CA GLU A 39 -4.85 0.34 -8.66
C GLU A 39 -3.50 0.89 -8.17
N CYS A 40 -3.50 2.10 -7.60
CA CYS A 40 -2.29 2.69 -7.03
C CYS A 40 -1.73 1.85 -5.88
N ARG A 41 -2.59 1.36 -4.96
CA ARG A 41 -2.17 0.46 -3.88
C ARG A 41 -1.60 -0.86 -4.41
N ASN A 42 -2.27 -1.49 -5.38
CA ASN A 42 -1.82 -2.73 -6.01
C ASN A 42 -0.47 -2.57 -6.73
N ARG A 43 -0.18 -1.38 -7.25
CA ARG A 43 1.12 -1.03 -7.86
C ARG A 43 2.19 -0.62 -6.83
N GLY A 44 1.88 -0.64 -5.54
CA GLY A 44 2.78 -0.25 -4.46
C GLY A 44 3.09 1.25 -4.41
N MET A 45 2.18 2.08 -4.93
CA MET A 45 2.32 3.54 -4.95
C MET A 45 1.82 4.14 -3.63
N GLY A 46 2.45 5.23 -3.19
CA GLY A 46 2.02 5.95 -2.00
C GLY A 46 0.74 6.73 -2.24
N ILE A 47 -0.22 6.59 -1.32
CA ILE A 47 -1.39 7.46 -1.27
C ILE A 47 -1.42 8.13 0.09
N SER A 48 -1.26 9.46 0.10
CA SER A 48 -1.51 10.27 1.28
C SER A 48 -3.02 10.32 1.51
N TRP A 49 -3.45 9.95 2.72
CA TRP A 49 -4.86 9.80 3.05
C TRP A 49 -5.18 10.51 4.37
N ALA A 50 -6.22 11.35 4.38
CA ALA A 50 -6.58 12.16 5.56
C ALA A 50 -7.72 11.56 6.40
N ARG A 51 -8.50 10.61 5.85
CA ARG A 51 -9.59 9.92 6.55
C ARG A 51 -9.17 8.51 6.91
N PRO A 52 -8.99 8.14 8.18
CA PRO A 52 -8.46 6.81 8.45
C PRO A 52 -9.31 5.71 7.81
N SER A 53 -8.67 4.83 7.03
CA SER A 53 -9.32 3.68 6.39
C SER A 53 -9.97 2.73 7.41
N TYR A 54 -9.69 2.89 8.71
CA TYR A 54 -10.30 2.11 9.78
C TYR A 54 -11.71 2.57 10.20
N VAL A 55 -12.17 3.78 9.82
CA VAL A 55 -13.55 4.24 10.11
C VAL A 55 -14.49 4.10 8.90
N THR A 56 -14.00 3.59 7.77
CA THR A 56 -14.78 3.51 6.53
C THR A 56 -14.83 2.08 6.04
N ARG A 57 -16.04 1.53 5.95
CA ARG A 57 -16.29 0.24 5.30
C ARG A 57 -16.38 0.45 3.80
N ILE A 58 -15.59 -0.30 3.02
CA ILE A 58 -15.66 -0.27 1.56
C ILE A 58 -16.48 -1.50 1.13
N HIS A 59 -17.61 -1.26 0.46
CA HIS A 59 -18.49 -2.30 -0.07
C HIS A 59 -18.00 -2.80 -1.43
N ASP A 60 -18.33 -4.06 -1.76
CA ASP A 60 -18.09 -4.67 -3.07
C ASP A 60 -16.60 -4.74 -3.47
N VAL A 61 -15.76 -5.20 -2.53
CA VAL A 61 -14.31 -5.33 -2.74
C VAL A 61 -13.83 -6.72 -2.38
N ASP A 62 -13.07 -7.33 -3.29
CA ASP A 62 -12.36 -8.57 -3.00
C ASP A 62 -11.01 -8.26 -2.34
N ILE A 63 -10.82 -8.81 -1.14
CA ILE A 63 -9.54 -8.75 -0.43
C ILE A 63 -8.70 -9.94 -0.89
N THR A 64 -7.72 -9.67 -1.76
CA THR A 64 -6.78 -10.69 -2.25
C THR A 64 -5.63 -10.95 -1.28
N GLU A 65 -5.31 -10.00 -0.40
CA GLU A 65 -4.24 -10.13 0.60
C GLU A 65 -4.84 -10.65 1.91
N GLN A 66 -4.65 -11.94 2.20
CA GLN A 66 -5.15 -12.56 3.42
C GLN A 66 -4.02 -13.12 4.27
N TRP A 67 -4.14 -12.88 5.57
CA TRP A 67 -3.24 -13.46 6.58
C TRP A 67 -3.67 -14.90 6.82
N LEU A 68 -2.87 -15.85 6.34
CA LEU A 68 -3.09 -17.27 6.63
C LEU A 68 -2.34 -17.66 7.90
N LYS A 69 -3.01 -18.32 8.85
CA LYS A 69 -2.30 -19.02 9.93
C LYS A 69 -1.91 -20.40 9.42
N LYS A 70 -0.61 -20.63 9.24
CA LYS A 70 -0.05 -21.96 8.94
C LYS A 70 0.89 -22.34 10.07
N ASN A 71 0.62 -23.47 10.72
CA ASN A 71 1.43 -23.99 11.84
C ASN A 71 1.68 -22.96 12.96
N GLY A 72 0.66 -22.18 13.34
CA GLY A 72 0.77 -21.17 14.40
C GLY A 72 1.53 -19.89 14.01
N GLN A 73 2.12 -19.83 12.80
CA GLN A 73 2.72 -18.62 12.25
C GLN A 73 1.78 -17.92 11.28
N THR A 74 1.81 -16.59 11.31
CA THR A 74 1.05 -15.78 10.37
C THR A 74 1.87 -15.66 9.09
N VAL A 75 1.38 -16.27 8.02
CA VAL A 75 2.05 -16.35 6.72
C VAL A 75 1.28 -15.50 5.71
N TYR A 76 2.01 -14.71 4.95
CA TYR A 76 1.46 -13.91 3.86
C TYR A 76 1.10 -14.80 2.67
N HIS A 77 -0.15 -14.72 2.21
CA HIS A 77 -0.57 -15.31 0.94
C HIS A 77 -0.88 -14.20 -0.05
N ARG A 78 -0.23 -14.26 -1.21
CA ARG A 78 -0.46 -13.34 -2.35
C ARG A 78 -1.37 -14.01 -3.38
#